data_AF-A0A397BR66-F1
#
_entry.id   AF-A0A397BR66-F1
#
_cell.length_a   1.000
_cell.length_b   1.000
_cell.length_c   1.000
_cell.angle_alpha   90.00
_cell.angle_beta   90.00
_cell.angle_gamma   90.00
#
_symmetry.space_group_name_H-M   'P 1'
#
loop_
_entity.id
_entity.type
_entity.pdbx_description
1 polymer ?
#
loop_
_entity_poly.entity_id
_entity_poly.type
_entity_poly.pdbx_seq_one_letter_code
_entity_poly.pdbx_strand_id
1 'polypeptide(L)'
;MADPSKKRVVCPVVDCEDKFVADTNKKSHHTNVHFTKNPSIAPYRPSMFADMCDEDHKEYTRRTGIVLHSSPHFERSTQSSVFDLMREHNISNDVAIILMLDSLVKKRGGDVRQLFVDHALRCATEQEAMESQNEEVAPPVATKSLTSKQKAAKRKVAAAAKRSSKK
;
A
#
# COMPACT_ATOMS: atom_id res chain seq x y z
N MET A 1 -16.90 15.13 -3.71
CA MET A 1 -17.55 14.07 -2.90
C MET A 1 -18.27 14.72 -1.74
N ALA A 2 -19.50 14.31 -1.43
CA ALA A 2 -20.24 14.85 -0.29
C ALA A 2 -19.70 14.29 1.03
N ASP A 3 -19.64 15.12 2.07
CA ASP A 3 -19.19 14.72 3.41
C ASP A 3 -20.30 13.92 4.12
N PRO A 4 -20.06 12.65 4.51
CA PRO A 4 -21.04 11.79 5.20
C PRO A 4 -21.43 12.27 6.60
N SER A 5 -20.60 13.10 7.23
CA SER A 5 -20.81 13.60 8.59
C SER A 5 -21.76 14.80 8.64
N LYS A 6 -21.96 15.51 7.52
CA LYS A 6 -22.82 16.69 7.47
C LYS A 6 -24.29 16.30 7.44
N LYS A 7 -25.08 16.89 8.35
CA LYS A 7 -26.54 16.76 8.32
C LYS A 7 -27.08 17.28 6.98
N ARG A 8 -27.93 16.46 6.36
CA ARG A 8 -28.64 16.79 5.11
C ARG A 8 -30.13 16.96 5.40
N VAL A 9 -30.75 17.88 4.66
CA VAL A 9 -32.17 18.22 4.75
C VAL A 9 -32.78 18.25 3.34
N VAL A 10 -34.09 18.10 3.27
CA VAL A 10 -34.84 18.09 2.01
C VAL A 10 -35.32 19.49 1.69
N CYS A 11 -35.01 19.94 0.48
CA CYS A 11 -35.54 21.18 -0.06
C CYS A 11 -37.05 21.06 -0.32
N PRO A 12 -37.89 22.02 0.11
CA PRO A 12 -39.34 21.94 -0.06
C PRO A 12 -39.83 22.22 -1.48
N VAL A 13 -38.96 22.69 -2.38
CA VAL A 13 -39.32 23.00 -3.76
C VAL A 13 -39.33 21.68 -4.54
N VAL A 14 -40.52 21.30 -5.05
CA VAL A 14 -40.80 19.99 -5.67
C VAL A 14 -39.82 19.66 -6.80
N ASP A 15 -39.57 20.64 -7.68
CA ASP A 15 -38.72 20.45 -8.87
C ASP A 15 -37.28 20.94 -8.64
N CYS A 16 -36.82 20.95 -7.39
CA CYS A 16 -35.43 21.31 -7.09
C CYS A 16 -34.47 20.23 -7.61
N GLU A 17 -33.56 20.60 -8.52
CA GLU A 17 -32.50 19.72 -9.02
C GLU A 17 -31.66 19.14 -7.86
N ASP A 18 -31.27 19.99 -6.92
CA ASP A 18 -30.50 19.66 -5.72
C ASP A 18 -31.40 19.51 -4.49
N LYS A 19 -32.29 18.50 -4.51
CA LYS A 19 -33.23 18.20 -3.41
C LYS A 19 -32.56 18.03 -2.04
N PHE A 20 -31.37 17.39 -1.98
CA PHE A 20 -30.68 17.03 -0.74
C PHE A 20 -29.58 18.04 -0.36
N VAL A 21 -29.93 19.01 0.47
CA VAL A 21 -29.07 20.16 0.79
C VAL A 21 -28.37 19.94 2.13
N ALA A 22 -27.20 20.55 2.35
CA ALA A 22 -26.59 20.53 3.68
C ALA A 22 -27.33 21.49 4.62
N ASP A 23 -27.46 21.13 5.88
CA ASP A 23 -28.17 21.96 6.84
C ASP A 23 -27.53 23.36 6.98
N THR A 24 -26.20 23.43 6.86
CA THR A 24 -25.42 24.67 6.92
C THR A 24 -25.61 25.59 5.72
N ASN A 25 -26.02 25.09 4.56
CA ASN A 25 -26.18 25.89 3.34
C ASN A 25 -27.63 26.05 2.87
N LYS A 26 -28.62 25.47 3.58
CA LYS A 26 -30.05 25.50 3.20
C LYS A 26 -30.62 26.90 2.94
N LYS A 27 -30.22 27.91 3.72
CA LYS A 27 -30.64 29.32 3.50
C LYS A 27 -30.14 29.87 2.18
N SER A 28 -28.84 29.69 1.91
CA SER A 28 -28.21 30.18 0.69
C SER A 28 -28.77 29.47 -0.55
N HIS A 29 -28.98 28.15 -0.47
CA HIS A 29 -29.61 27.37 -1.51
C HIS A 29 -31.02 27.89 -1.81
N HIS A 30 -31.89 28.02 -0.80
CA HIS A 30 -33.25 28.52 -1.01
C HIS A 30 -33.29 29.91 -1.65
N THR A 31 -32.47 30.82 -1.12
CA THR A 31 -32.48 32.22 -1.55
C THR A 31 -31.98 32.35 -2.99
N ASN A 32 -30.86 31.71 -3.32
CA ASN A 32 -30.18 31.93 -4.59
C ASN A 32 -30.73 31.04 -5.72
N VAL A 33 -31.15 29.81 -5.40
CA VAL A 33 -31.62 28.84 -6.40
C VAL A 33 -33.10 29.05 -6.71
N HIS A 34 -33.92 29.35 -5.69
CA HIS A 34 -35.38 29.42 -5.83
C HIS A 34 -35.89 30.86 -5.79
N PHE A 35 -35.73 31.55 -4.66
CA PHE A 35 -36.36 32.85 -4.44
C PHE A 35 -35.88 33.95 -5.40
N THR A 36 -34.57 34.02 -5.67
CA THR A 36 -34.00 35.04 -6.57
C THR A 36 -34.45 34.85 -8.02
N LYS A 37 -34.64 33.59 -8.44
CA LYS A 37 -35.10 33.27 -9.80
C LYS A 37 -36.61 33.41 -9.94
N ASN A 38 -37.36 33.15 -8.86
CA ASN A 38 -38.79 33.32 -8.81
C ASN A 38 -39.25 33.91 -7.46
N PRO A 39 -39.42 35.24 -7.38
CA PRO A 39 -39.89 35.93 -6.18
C PRO A 39 -41.32 35.57 -5.75
N SER A 40 -42.08 34.82 -6.57
CA SER A 40 -43.40 34.31 -6.17
C SER A 40 -43.31 33.18 -5.14
N ILE A 41 -42.13 32.56 -4.98
CA ILE A 41 -41.87 31.54 -3.96
C ILE A 41 -41.80 32.23 -2.59
N ALA A 42 -42.34 31.57 -1.56
CA ALA A 42 -42.32 32.11 -0.20
C ALA A 42 -40.89 32.43 0.27
N PRO A 43 -40.67 33.53 1.02
CA PRO A 43 -39.36 33.83 1.59
C PRO A 43 -38.83 32.70 2.48
N TYR A 44 -37.50 32.60 2.58
CA TYR A 44 -36.85 31.57 3.38
C TYR A 44 -37.34 31.56 4.84
N ARG A 45 -37.71 30.37 5.32
CA ARG A 45 -37.97 30.09 6.74
C ARG A 45 -37.29 28.78 7.13
N PRO A 46 -36.54 28.69 8.24
CA PRO A 46 -35.84 27.45 8.60
C PRO A 46 -36.75 26.21 8.69
N SER A 47 -38.00 26.39 9.12
CA SER A 47 -38.99 25.32 9.33
C SER A 47 -39.54 24.70 8.04
N MET A 48 -39.26 25.28 6.87
CA MET A 48 -39.72 24.73 5.59
C MET A 48 -38.90 23.54 5.10
N PHE A 49 -37.72 23.32 5.67
CA PHE A 49 -36.87 22.19 5.33
C PHE A 49 -37.22 21.00 6.21
N ALA A 50 -37.46 19.86 5.59
CA ALA A 50 -37.69 18.61 6.29
C ALA A 50 -36.36 17.89 6.55
N ASP A 51 -36.28 17.18 7.67
CA ASP A 51 -35.24 16.17 7.85
C ASP A 51 -35.47 15.03 6.84
N MET A 52 -34.39 14.36 6.42
CA MET A 52 -34.49 13.23 5.50
C MET A 52 -35.20 12.07 6.18
N CYS A 53 -36.20 11.48 5.51
CA CYS A 53 -36.77 10.21 5.92
C CYS A 53 -35.97 9.02 5.38
N ASP A 54 -36.36 7.80 5.75
CA ASP A 54 -35.71 6.55 5.33
C ASP A 54 -35.65 6.43 3.80
N GLU A 55 -36.74 6.78 3.10
CA GLU A 55 -36.83 6.79 1.65
C GLU A 55 -35.87 7.80 1.02
N ASP A 56 -35.79 9.01 1.59
CA ASP A 56 -34.87 10.05 1.13
C ASP A 56 -33.41 9.62 1.33
N HIS A 57 -33.10 8.96 2.45
CA HIS A 57 -31.78 8.40 2.72
C HIS A 57 -31.38 7.33 1.70
N LYS A 58 -32.31 6.43 1.34
CA LYS A 58 -32.10 5.43 0.28
C LYS A 58 -31.89 6.09 -1.07
N GLU A 59 -32.72 7.08 -1.42
CA GLU A 59 -32.61 7.81 -2.69
C GLU A 59 -31.27 8.54 -2.82
N TYR A 60 -30.86 9.27 -1.77
CA TYR A 60 -29.58 9.97 -1.72
C TYR A 60 -28.40 9.00 -1.88
N THR A 61 -28.42 7.88 -1.15
CA THR A 61 -27.38 6.84 -1.23
C THR A 61 -27.30 6.25 -2.63
N ARG A 62 -28.46 5.93 -3.24
CA ARG A 62 -28.52 5.41 -4.61
C ARG A 62 -27.94 6.39 -5.64
N ARG A 63 -28.19 7.69 -5.49
CA ARG A 63 -27.68 8.73 -6.41
C ARG A 63 -26.20 9.01 -6.24
N THR A 64 -25.70 9.00 -5.00
CA THR A 64 -24.36 9.52 -4.67
C THR A 64 -23.33 8.43 -4.32
N GLY A 65 -23.78 7.22 -4.01
CA GLY A 65 -22.96 6.15 -3.44
C GLY A 65 -22.56 6.38 -1.98
N ILE A 66 -23.10 7.39 -1.30
CA ILE A 66 -22.68 7.80 0.04
C ILE A 66 -23.79 7.52 1.05
N VAL A 67 -23.46 6.74 2.09
CA VAL A 67 -24.33 6.54 3.26
C VAL A 67 -24.01 7.61 4.30
N LEU A 68 -24.98 8.47 4.62
CA LEU A 68 -24.83 9.53 5.62
C LEU A 68 -24.79 8.95 7.04
N HIS A 69 -24.02 9.54 7.96
CA HIS A 69 -23.93 9.06 9.36
C HIS A 69 -25.27 9.12 10.11
N SER A 70 -26.16 10.04 9.73
CA SER A 70 -27.51 10.14 10.30
C SER A 70 -28.50 9.17 9.68
N SER A 71 -28.10 8.42 8.64
CA SER A 71 -28.97 7.47 7.98
C SER A 71 -29.27 6.28 8.91
N PRO A 72 -30.52 5.78 8.94
CA PRO A 72 -30.83 4.53 9.64
C PRO A 72 -30.10 3.32 9.06
N HIS A 73 -29.57 3.42 7.84
CA HIS A 73 -28.79 2.38 7.17
C HIS A 73 -27.29 2.50 7.38
N PHE A 74 -26.84 3.45 8.19
CA PHE A 74 -25.42 3.62 8.47
C PHE A 74 -24.91 2.54 9.40
N GLU A 75 -24.26 1.52 8.83
CA GLU A 75 -23.44 0.59 9.59
C GLU A 75 -22.10 1.27 9.90
N ARG A 76 -21.98 1.78 11.14
CA ARG A 76 -20.69 2.24 11.65
C ARG A 76 -19.76 1.03 11.66
N SER A 77 -18.61 1.11 11.00
CA SER A 77 -17.53 0.15 11.24
C SER A 77 -17.23 0.15 12.73
N THR A 78 -17.60 -0.94 13.42
CA THR A 78 -17.35 -1.13 14.85
C THR A 78 -15.88 -1.41 15.13
N GLN A 79 -15.08 -1.59 14.07
CA GLN A 79 -13.65 -1.74 14.16
C GLN A 79 -13.01 -0.43 13.69
N SER A 80 -12.54 0.38 14.65
CA SER A 80 -11.46 1.32 14.37
C SER A 80 -10.33 0.48 13.75
N SER A 81 -9.84 0.85 12.57
CA SER A 81 -8.71 0.12 12.02
C SER A 81 -7.53 0.24 12.99
N VAL A 82 -6.62 -0.74 12.99
CA VAL A 82 -5.38 -0.66 13.77
C VAL A 82 -4.63 0.64 13.46
N PHE A 83 -4.71 1.13 12.22
CA PHE A 83 -4.12 2.40 11.80
C PHE A 83 -4.81 3.63 12.40
N ASP A 84 -6.12 3.59 12.61
CA ASP A 84 -6.86 4.68 13.27
C ASP A 84 -6.47 4.77 14.75
N LEU A 85 -6.38 3.63 15.43
CA LEU A 85 -5.90 3.55 16.82
C LEU A 85 -4.45 4.03 16.94
N MET A 86 -3.58 3.61 16.01
CA MET A 86 -2.19 4.06 15.99
C MET A 86 -2.09 5.58 15.80
N ARG A 87 -2.93 6.17 14.94
CA ARG A 87 -2.97 7.62 14.74
C ARG A 87 -3.51 8.35 15.96
N GLU A 88 -4.58 7.86 16.57
CA GLU A 88 -5.20 8.43 17.77
C GLU A 88 -4.21 8.47 18.95
N HIS A 89 -3.41 7.42 19.10
CA HIS A 89 -2.45 7.28 20.18
C HIS A 89 -1.02 7.74 19.83
N ASN A 90 -0.80 8.36 18.67
CA ASN A 90 0.52 8.79 18.18
C ASN A 90 1.57 7.67 18.16
N ILE A 91 1.16 6.44 17.83
CA ILE A 91 2.04 5.28 17.70
C ILE A 91 2.56 5.23 16.26
N SER A 92 3.88 5.31 16.08
CA SER A 92 4.49 5.13 14.76
C SER A 92 4.48 3.66 14.33
N ASN A 93 4.54 3.42 13.02
CA ASN A 93 4.63 2.06 12.47
C ASN A 93 5.85 1.30 13.01
N ASP A 94 6.99 1.98 13.13
CA ASP A 94 8.22 1.38 13.64
C ASP A 94 8.05 0.90 15.08
N VAL A 95 7.42 1.72 15.93
CA VAL A 95 7.14 1.35 17.33
C VAL A 95 6.19 0.16 17.38
N ALA A 96 5.12 0.14 16.57
CA ALA A 96 4.19 -0.98 16.53
C ALA A 96 4.88 -2.29 16.11
N ILE A 97 5.75 -2.25 15.10
CA ILE A 97 6.53 -3.40 14.64
C ILE A 97 7.48 -3.90 15.72
N ILE A 98 8.21 -3.01 16.39
CA ILE A 98 9.13 -3.36 17.49
C ILE A 98 8.36 -4.04 18.63
N LEU A 99 7.19 -3.51 19.02
CA LEU A 99 6.35 -4.08 20.08
C LEU A 99 5.79 -5.47 19.70
N MET A 100 5.41 -5.67 18.43
CA MET A 100 4.98 -6.98 17.93
C MET A 100 6.13 -7.99 17.99
N LEU A 101 7.32 -7.61 17.53
CA LEU A 101 8.52 -8.44 17.59
C LEU A 101 8.89 -8.80 19.03
N ASP A 102 8.93 -7.82 19.92
CA ASP A 102 9.23 -8.04 21.35
C ASP A 102 8.25 -9.03 21.98
N SER A 103 6.95 -8.88 21.70
CA SER A 103 5.91 -9.79 22.18
C SER A 103 6.10 -11.23 21.68
N LEU A 104 6.48 -11.40 20.40
CA LEU A 104 6.71 -12.71 19.80
C LEU A 104 7.98 -13.39 20.31
N VAL A 105 9.05 -12.61 20.49
CA VAL A 105 10.35 -13.10 20.99
C VAL A 105 10.25 -13.49 22.46
N LYS A 106 9.61 -12.66 23.29
CA LYS A 106 9.35 -12.96 24.71
C LYS A 106 8.51 -14.21 24.90
N LYS A 107 7.49 -14.44 24.07
CA LYS A 107 6.69 -15.69 24.10
C LYS A 107 7.52 -16.95 23.89
N ARG A 108 8.68 -16.84 23.24
CA ARG A 108 9.62 -17.95 23.01
C ARG A 108 10.79 -17.96 24.01
N GLY A 109 10.76 -17.11 25.04
CA GLY A 109 11.83 -16.99 26.03
C GLY A 109 13.07 -16.27 25.52
N GLY A 110 13.00 -15.58 24.38
CA GLY A 110 14.10 -14.81 23.82
C GLY A 110 14.12 -13.35 24.28
N ASP A 111 15.21 -12.67 23.93
CA ASP A 111 15.36 -11.21 24.09
C ASP A 111 15.39 -10.54 22.71
N VAL A 112 14.50 -9.58 22.49
CA VAL A 112 14.42 -8.83 21.23
C VAL A 112 15.69 -8.01 20.99
N ARG A 113 16.34 -7.53 22.04
CA ARG A 113 17.61 -6.79 21.90
C ARG A 113 18.70 -7.70 21.35
N GLN A 114 18.82 -8.91 21.90
CA GLN A 114 19.77 -9.90 21.41
C GLN A 114 19.50 -10.29 19.96
N LEU A 115 18.22 -10.43 19.56
CA LEU A 115 17.85 -10.67 18.17
C LEU A 115 18.40 -9.60 17.20
N PHE A 116 18.30 -8.32 17.57
CA PHE A 116 18.83 -7.22 16.75
C PHE A 116 20.36 -7.21 16.72
N VAL A 117 21.02 -7.47 17.85
CA VAL A 117 22.48 -7.59 17.93
C VAL A 117 22.98 -8.74 17.02
N ASP A 118 22.38 -9.92 17.15
CA ASP A 118 22.75 -11.10 16.36
C ASP A 118 22.50 -10.89 14.86
N HIS A 119 21.46 -10.12 14.50
CA HIS A 119 21.21 -9.74 13.11
C HIS A 119 22.27 -8.77 12.58
N ALA A 120 22.59 -7.71 13.33
CA ALA A 120 23.61 -6.74 12.93
C ALA A 120 24.98 -7.40 12.73
N LEU A 121 25.36 -8.32 13.64
CA LEU A 121 26.62 -9.07 13.52
C LEU A 121 26.63 -9.98 12.29
N ARG A 122 25.53 -10.70 12.00
CA ARG A 122 25.43 -11.52 10.79
C ARG A 122 25.56 -10.70 9.52
N CYS A 123 24.87 -9.57 9.43
CA CYS A 123 24.96 -8.68 8.27
C CYS A 123 26.40 -8.16 8.07
N ALA A 124 27.09 -7.78 9.16
CA ALA A 124 28.49 -7.38 9.08
C ALA A 124 29.38 -8.52 8.54
N THR A 125 29.21 -9.74 9.06
CA THR A 125 29.99 -10.91 8.58
C THR A 125 29.66 -11.32 7.15
N GLU A 126 28.40 -11.20 6.72
CA GLU A 126 27.98 -11.49 5.35
C GLU A 126 28.52 -10.44 4.37
N GLN A 127 28.58 -9.18 4.80
CA GLN A 127 29.17 -8.10 4.01
C GLN A 127 30.69 -8.24 3.88
N GLU A 128 31.40 -8.53 4.97
CA GLU A 128 32.84 -8.83 4.95
C GLU A 128 33.16 -10.07 4.08
N ALA A 129 32.30 -11.10 4.11
CA ALA A 129 32.43 -12.30 3.28
C ALA A 129 32.21 -12.01 1.78
N MET A 130 31.31 -11.09 1.43
CA MET A 130 31.12 -10.63 0.05
C MET A 130 32.29 -9.76 -0.45
N GLU A 131 32.84 -8.91 0.41
CA GLU A 131 33.97 -8.04 0.07
C GLU A 131 35.26 -8.84 -0.11
N SER A 132 35.51 -9.83 0.74
CA SER A 132 36.68 -10.73 0.64
C SER A 132 36.66 -11.65 -0.58
N GLN A 133 35.48 -12.10 -1.04
CA GLN A 133 35.36 -12.84 -2.30
C GLN A 133 35.65 -12.00 -3.55
N ASN A 134 35.53 -10.67 -3.46
CA ASN A 134 35.87 -9.76 -4.55
C ASN A 134 37.37 -9.41 -4.60
N GLU A 135 38.10 -9.52 -3.48
CA GLU A 135 39.56 -9.30 -3.44
C GLU A 135 40.38 -10.53 -3.89
N GLU A 136 39.82 -11.74 -3.83
CA GLU A 136 40.48 -12.99 -4.26
C GLU A 136 40.33 -13.27 -5.77
N VAL A 137 40.53 -12.27 -6.63
CA VAL A 137 40.80 -12.51 -8.06
C VAL A 137 42.30 -12.38 -8.30
N ALA A 138 43.02 -13.48 -8.02
CA ALA A 138 44.42 -13.59 -8.46
C ALA A 138 44.48 -13.45 -9.99
N PRO A 139 45.46 -12.68 -10.54
CA PRO A 139 45.56 -12.49 -11.98
C PRO A 139 45.79 -13.86 -12.66
N PRO A 140 45.15 -14.12 -13.81
CA PRO A 140 45.23 -15.43 -14.45
C PRO A 140 46.69 -15.73 -14.79
N VAL A 141 47.19 -16.85 -14.23
CA VAL A 141 48.51 -17.40 -14.54
C VAL A 141 48.58 -17.61 -16.05
N ALA A 142 49.50 -16.89 -16.70
CA ALA A 142 49.78 -17.00 -18.13
C ALA A 142 50.23 -18.43 -18.47
N THR A 143 49.29 -19.28 -18.85
CA THR A 143 49.59 -20.56 -19.48
C THR A 143 50.11 -20.28 -20.88
N LYS A 144 51.42 -20.48 -21.07
CA LYS A 144 52.08 -20.35 -22.37
C LYS A 144 51.37 -21.22 -23.40
N SER A 145 50.74 -20.56 -24.36
CA SER A 145 50.18 -21.16 -25.57
C SER A 145 51.31 -21.78 -26.41
N LEU A 146 51.28 -23.10 -26.58
CA LEU A 146 52.03 -23.78 -27.62
C LEU A 146 51.23 -23.66 -28.92
N THR A 147 51.81 -22.96 -29.89
CA THR A 147 51.19 -22.67 -31.18
C THR A 147 51.05 -23.95 -32.04
N SER A 148 50.01 -23.93 -32.87
CA SER A 148 49.42 -25.05 -33.61
C SER A 148 50.30 -25.68 -34.73
N LYS A 149 51.63 -25.66 -34.62
CA LYS A 149 52.57 -26.17 -35.64
C LYS A 149 53.48 -27.34 -35.23
N GLN A 150 53.21 -28.02 -34.10
CA GLN A 150 53.96 -29.23 -33.72
C GLN A 150 53.13 -30.52 -33.63
N LYS A 151 51.83 -30.49 -33.96
CA LYS A 151 50.96 -31.68 -33.90
C LYS A 151 51.00 -32.57 -35.15
N ALA A 152 51.70 -32.15 -36.22
CA ALA A 152 51.77 -32.89 -37.49
C ALA A 152 53.02 -33.79 -37.66
N ALA A 153 54.04 -33.68 -36.81
CA ALA A 153 55.27 -34.48 -36.94
C ALA A 153 55.31 -35.75 -36.07
N LYS A 154 54.43 -35.90 -35.07
CA LYS A 154 54.40 -37.10 -34.20
C LYS A 154 53.50 -38.24 -34.68
N ARG A 155 52.75 -38.06 -35.79
CA ARG A 155 51.87 -39.11 -36.35
C ARG A 155 52.47 -39.94 -37.49
N LYS A 156 53.72 -39.68 -37.92
CA LYS A 156 54.42 -40.49 -38.94
C LYS A 156 55.52 -41.43 -38.41
N VAL A 157 55.85 -41.42 -37.11
CA VAL A 157 56.85 -42.34 -36.53
C VAL A 157 56.23 -43.60 -35.90
N ALA A 158 54.93 -43.60 -35.57
CA ALA A 158 54.25 -44.76 -34.99
C ALA A 158 53.80 -45.83 -36.01
N ALA A 159 53.95 -45.60 -37.32
CA ALA A 159 53.64 -46.58 -38.36
C ALA A 159 54.88 -47.37 -38.87
N ALA A 160 56.10 -46.99 -38.46
CA ALA A 160 57.33 -47.72 -38.80
C ALA A 160 57.75 -48.77 -37.74
N ALA A 161 57.16 -48.76 -36.54
CA ALA A 161 57.40 -49.78 -35.51
C ALA A 161 56.45 -51.00 -35.60
N LYS A 162 55.57 -51.06 -36.62
CA LYS A 162 54.68 -52.22 -36.87
C LYS A 162 55.27 -53.28 -37.82
N ARG A 163 56.58 -53.23 -38.11
CA ARG A 163 57.24 -54.15 -39.07
C ARG A 163 58.49 -54.88 -38.57
N SER A 164 58.79 -54.85 -37.27
CA SER A 164 59.90 -55.61 -36.67
C SER A 164 59.46 -56.34 -35.40
N SER A 165 58.64 -57.39 -35.57
CA SER A 165 58.62 -58.57 -34.70
C SER A 165 57.79 -59.64 -35.39
N LYS A 166 58.34 -60.14 -36.50
CA LYS A 166 57.98 -61.43 -37.11
C LYS A 166 59.29 -62.11 -37.47
N LYS A 167 59.85 -62.81 -36.47
CA LYS A 167 60.62 -64.03 -36.65
C LYS A 167 60.64 -64.76 -35.31
#